data_AF-A0ABD0NVM8-F1
#
_entry.id   AF-A0ABD0NVM8-F1
#
_cell.length_a   1.000
_cell.length_b   1.000
_cell.length_c   1.000
_cell.angle_alpha   90.00
_cell.angle_beta   90.00
_cell.angle_gamma   90.00
#
_symmetry.space_group_name_H-M   'P 1'
#
loop_
_entity.id
_entity.type
_entity.pdbx_description
1 polymer ?
#
loop_
_entity_poly.entity_id
_entity_poly.type
_entity_poly.pdbx_seq_one_letter_code
_entity_poly.pdbx_strand_id
1 'polypeptide(L)' 'KRACLGEQLARQELFLYFTSLLQQFTISKCPGEEPSLEGEIWFNYSPAAYRICVSSR' A
#
# COMPACT_ATOMS: atom_id res chain seq x y z
N LYS A 1 -9.59 5.46 -26.48
CA LYS A 1 -8.23 6.08 -26.48
C LYS A 1 -8.08 7.12 -25.35
N ARG A 2 -8.32 6.74 -24.09
CA ARG A 2 -7.98 7.58 -22.92
C ARG A 2 -7.25 6.68 -21.92
N ALA A 3 -5.97 6.46 -22.19
CA ALA A 3 -5.11 5.71 -21.28
C ALA A 3 -4.60 6.64 -20.18
N CYS A 4 -4.14 6.07 -19.07
CA CYS A 4 -3.49 6.84 -18.02
C CYS A 4 -2.14 7.35 -18.52
N LEU A 5 -1.99 8.68 -18.65
CA LEU A 5 -0.73 9.29 -19.07
C LEU A 5 0.43 8.93 -18.12
N GLY A 6 0.12 8.72 -16.84
CA GLY A 6 1.08 8.39 -15.79
C GLY A 6 1.34 6.90 -15.60
N GLU A 7 0.83 6.01 -16.45
CA GLU A 7 0.92 4.56 -16.21
C GLU A 7 2.35 4.06 -15.99
N GLN A 8 3.29 4.48 -16.85
CA GLN A 8 4.68 4.04 -16.75
C GLN A 8 5.33 4.53 -15.45
N LEU A 9 5.07 5.78 -15.07
CA LEU A 9 5.60 6.35 -13.83
C LEU A 9 5.02 5.64 -12.60
N ALA A 10 3.70 5.43 -12.56
CA ALA A 10 3.04 4.73 -11.47
C ALA A 10 3.58 3.30 -11.27
N ARG A 11 3.88 2.57 -12.35
CA ARG A 11 4.49 1.23 -12.27
C ARG A 11 5.90 1.28 -11.67
N GLN A 12 6.71 2.26 -12.05
CA GLN A 12 8.06 2.41 -11.52
C GLN A 12 8.07 2.82 -10.05
N GLU A 13 7.23 3.78 -9.68
CA GLU A 13 7.09 4.21 -8.28
C GLU A 13 6.61 3.06 -7.40
N LEU A 14 5.54 2.35 -7.78
CA LEU A 14 5.05 1.20 -7.04
C LEU A 14 6.14 0.14 -6.85
N PHE A 15 6.89 -0.18 -7.91
CA PHE A 15 7.97 -1.17 -7.82
C PHE A 15 9.06 -0.73 -6.85
N LEU A 16 9.60 0.48 -7.01
CA LEU A 16 10.72 0.96 -6.20
C LEU A 16 10.32 1.16 -4.74
N TYR A 17 9.17 1.78 -4.46
CA TYR A 17 8.70 1.98 -3.09
C TYR A 17 8.41 0.64 -2.40
N PHE A 18 7.62 -0.22 -3.04
CA PHE A 18 7.21 -1.49 -2.44
C PHE A 18 8.39 -2.41 -2.17
N THR A 19 9.29 -2.57 -3.15
CA THR A 19 10.46 -3.44 -2.98
C THR A 19 11.44 -2.90 -1.96
N SER A 20 11.72 -1.59 -1.95
CA SER A 20 12.64 -0.98 -0.97
C SER A 20 12.10 -1.15 0.46
N LEU A 21 10.80 -0.93 0.66
CA LEU A 21 10.16 -1.14 1.96
C LEU A 21 10.28 -2.58 2.44
N LEU A 22 10.00 -3.57 1.57
CA LEU A 22 10.06 -4.99 1.96
C LEU A 22 11.50 -5.52 2.12
N GLN A 23 12.46 -4.94 1.41
CA GLN A 23 13.88 -5.26 1.55
C GLN A 23 14.42 -4.81 2.91
N GLN A 24 14.01 -3.64 3.38
CA GLN A 24 14.55 -3.02 4.60
C GLN A 24 13.73 -3.30 5.86
N PHE A 25 12.42 -3.55 5.73
CA PHE A 25 11.53 -3.67 6.87
C PHE A 25 10.72 -4.98 6.86
N THR A 26 10.39 -5.43 8.06
CA THR A 26 9.33 -6.40 8.30
C THR A 26 8.05 -5.63 8.69
N ILE A 27 7.02 -5.80 7.86
CA ILE A 27 5.70 -5.19 8.05
C ILE A 27 4.74 -6.26 8.59
N SER A 28 4.06 -5.96 9.69
CA SER A 28 3.11 -6.87 10.33
C SER A 28 1.87 -6.13 10.84
N LYS A 29 0.83 -6.91 11.17
CA LYS A 29 -0.37 -6.37 11.83
C LYS A 29 -0.03 -5.94 13.26
N CYS A 30 -0.70 -4.91 13.75
CA CYS A 30 -0.62 -4.55 15.17
C CYS A 30 -1.21 -5.69 16.04
N PRO A 31 -0.61 -6.02 17.18
CA PRO A 31 -1.11 -7.10 18.05
C PRO A 31 -2.57 -6.86 18.46
N GLY A 32 -3.44 -7.84 18.19
CA GLY A 32 -4.86 -7.77 18.54
C GLY A 32 -5.71 -6.91 17.60
N GLU A 33 -5.14 -6.37 16.51
CA GLU A 33 -5.88 -5.64 15.48
C GLU A 33 -6.03 -6.48 14.21
N GLU A 34 -7.25 -6.52 13.68
CA GLU A 34 -7.54 -7.07 12.35
C GLU A 34 -8.11 -5.97 11.46
N PRO A 35 -7.30 -5.42 10.52
CA PRO A 35 -7.78 -4.43 9.57
C PRO A 35 -8.91 -4.98 8.69
N SER A 36 -9.94 -4.17 8.46
CA SER A 36 -10.98 -4.52 7.50
C SER A 36 -10.39 -4.60 6.09
N LEU A 37 -10.85 -5.59 5.32
CA LEU A 37 -10.54 -5.71 3.89
C LEU A 37 -11.58 -5.02 3.00
N GLU A 38 -12.65 -4.50 3.60
CA GLU A 38 -13.62 -3.65 2.92
C GLU A 38 -13.04 -2.25 2.76
N GLY A 39 -12.97 -1.79 1.52
CA GLY A 39 -12.57 -0.44 1.19
C GLY A 39 -13.76 0.50 1.10
N GLU A 40 -13.47 1.78 1.26
CA GLU A 40 -14.40 2.88 1.07
C GLU A 40 -14.35 3.33 -0.39
N ILE A 41 -15.53 3.52 -0.99
CA ILE A 41 -15.68 3.99 -2.38
C ILE A 41 -15.96 5.49 -2.35
N TRP A 42 -15.04 6.27 -2.92
CA TRP A 42 -15.23 7.69 -3.24
C TRP A 42 -14.85 7.95 -4.70
N PHE A 43 -13.75 8.67 -4.94
CA PHE A 43 -13.16 8.82 -6.28
C PHE A 43 -12.24 7.65 -6.64
N ASN A 44 -11.73 6.94 -5.63
CA ASN A 44 -10.97 5.70 -5.75
C ASN A 44 -11.52 4.69 -4.72
N TYR A 45 -11.01 3.47 -4.76
CA TYR A 45 -11.26 2.44 -3.74
C TYR A 45 -10.05 2.38 -2.82
N SER A 46 -10.24 2.77 -1.56
CA SER A 46 -9.17 2.82 -0.55
C SER A 46 -9.60 2.14 0.74
N PRO A 47 -8.68 1.50 1.48
CA PRO A 47 -9.00 0.93 2.79
C PRO A 47 -9.42 2.04 3.79
N ALA A 48 -10.29 1.71 4.73
CA ALA A 48 -10.52 2.54 5.92
C ALA A 48 -9.22 2.67 6.74
N ALA A 49 -9.13 3.70 7.59
CA ALA A 49 -7.90 3.95 8.37
C ALA A 49 -7.49 2.73 9.23
N TYR A 50 -6.25 2.27 9.08
CA TYR A 50 -5.68 1.13 9.81
C TYR A 50 -4.25 1.42 10.26
N ARG A 51 -3.78 0.63 11.23
CA ARG A 51 -2.40 0.69 11.73
C ARG A 51 -1.61 -0.54 11.32
N ILE A 52 -0.30 -0.35 11.17
CA ILE A 52 0.67 -1.41 10.92
C ILE A 52 1.85 -1.27 11.86
N CYS A 53 2.49 -2.39 12.18
CA CYS A 53 3.78 -2.43 12.82
C CYS A 53 4.88 -2.54 11.77
N VAL A 54 5.93 -1.74 11.93
CA VAL A 54 7.10 -1.75 11.05
C VAL A 54 8.34 -1.91 11.92
N SER A 55 9.20 -2.84 11.56
CA SER A 55 10.48 -3.11 12.23
C SER A 55 11.58 -3.27 11.19
N SER A 56 12.82 -2.88 11.53
CA SER A 56 13.96 -3.16 10.65
C SER A 56 14.08 -4.66 10.45
N ARG A 57 14.33 -5.07 9.21
CA ARG A 57 14.77 -6.43 8.90
C ARG A 57 16.19 -6.65 9.42
#